data_AF-A0A9E3BHC9-F1
#
_entry.id   AF-A0A9E3BHC9-F1
#
_cell.length_a   1.000
_cell.length_b   1.000
_cell.length_c   1.000
_cell.angle_alpha   90.00
_cell.angle_beta   90.00
_cell.angle_gamma   90.00
#
_symmetry.space_group_name_H-M   'P 1'
#
loop_
_entity.id
_entity.type
_entity.pdbx_description
1 polymer ?
#
loop_
_entity_poly.entity_id
_entity_poly.type
_entity_poly.pdbx_seq_one_letter_code
_entity_poly.pdbx_strand_id
1 'polypeptide(L)'
;MLNRMIRASLIAAAAAALPLGLSAQRTPAPRTAASRAAAMPPASGGPTLTAAQREMQGWYMELMQIGQRLQNAQLRAMQDPQLRAEQEALGRDLKAAVVRVDPGLANLEPRARAMEAEALRAKQAGDQARLAKLIQDAQQIQVRLMNAQNRVMREQPALAARGKSFEEKLRRKMIQVEPQTMALVERGKVLQSRLATASRAQQQGARH
;
A
#
# COMPACT_ATOMS: atom_id res chain seq x y z
N MET A 1 -5.92 13.57 -8.13
CA MET A 1 -4.49 13.53 -8.53
C MET A 1 -3.51 13.29 -7.36
N LEU A 2 -3.84 13.61 -6.10
CA LEU A 2 -3.00 13.28 -4.93
C LEU A 2 -2.77 11.75 -4.72
N ASN A 3 -3.76 10.92 -5.07
CA ASN A 3 -3.64 9.45 -5.05
C ASN A 3 -2.60 8.88 -6.04
N ARG A 4 -2.15 9.65 -7.04
CA ARG A 4 -1.03 9.24 -7.92
C ARG A 4 0.33 9.60 -7.32
N MET A 5 0.44 10.68 -6.55
CA MET A 5 1.70 11.06 -5.91
C MET A 5 2.05 10.17 -4.70
N ILE A 6 1.07 9.66 -3.95
CA ILE A 6 1.31 8.70 -2.86
C ILE A 6 1.66 7.28 -3.41
N ARG A 7 1.23 6.95 -4.63
CA ARG A 7 1.60 5.70 -5.29
C ARG A 7 3.04 5.68 -5.81
N ALA A 8 3.62 6.83 -6.13
CA ALA A 8 5.03 6.92 -6.55
C ALA A 8 6.01 6.68 -5.39
N SER A 9 5.63 6.99 -4.14
CA SER A 9 6.44 6.67 -2.95
C SER A 9 6.40 5.19 -2.53
N LEU A 10 5.53 4.36 -3.13
CA LEU A 10 5.41 2.94 -2.80
C LEU A 10 6.27 2.01 -3.68
N ILE A 11 6.91 2.52 -4.72
CA ILE A 11 7.69 1.69 -5.65
C ILE A 11 9.13 1.45 -5.14
N ALA A 12 9.62 2.25 -4.19
CA ALA A 12 10.93 2.03 -3.57
C ALA A 12 10.96 0.88 -2.53
N ALA A 13 9.80 0.42 -2.04
CA ALA A 13 9.74 -0.65 -1.04
C ALA A 13 9.64 -2.07 -1.65
N ALA A 14 9.41 -2.21 -2.96
CA ALA A 14 9.24 -3.50 -3.62
C ALA A 14 10.54 -4.11 -4.18
N ALA A 15 11.68 -3.43 -4.04
CA ALA A 15 12.97 -3.88 -4.58
C ALA A 15 13.89 -4.61 -3.57
N ALA A 16 13.51 -4.70 -2.30
CA ALA A 16 14.38 -5.22 -1.23
C ALA A 16 13.94 -6.57 -0.62
N ALA A 17 13.01 -7.29 -1.24
CA ALA A 17 12.50 -8.57 -0.72
C ALA A 17 12.51 -9.70 -1.77
N LEU A 18 13.61 -9.83 -2.50
CA LEU A 18 13.91 -11.07 -3.24
C LEU A 18 15.10 -11.76 -2.56
N PRO A 19 14.89 -12.90 -1.90
CA PRO A 19 16.01 -13.74 -1.52
C PRO A 19 16.70 -14.23 -2.80
N LEU A 20 17.97 -13.85 -2.94
CA LEU A 20 18.93 -14.44 -3.88
C LEU A 20 19.16 -15.90 -3.49
N GLY A 21 18.22 -16.76 -3.86
CA GLY A 21 18.36 -18.21 -3.81
C GLY A 21 18.91 -18.74 -5.14
N LEU A 22 20.20 -18.52 -5.40
CA LEU A 22 20.93 -19.26 -6.41
C LEU A 22 21.08 -20.70 -5.94
N SER A 23 20.26 -21.60 -6.47
CA SER A 23 20.52 -23.04 -6.40
C SER A 23 20.55 -23.57 -7.83
N ALA A 24 21.77 -23.75 -8.32
CA ALA A 24 22.08 -24.42 -9.56
C ALA A 24 21.55 -25.86 -9.52
N GLN A 25 20.47 -26.15 -10.25
CA GLN A 25 20.11 -27.52 -10.57
C GLN A 25 20.90 -27.96 -11.80
N ARG A 26 22.02 -28.66 -11.54
CA ARG A 26 22.67 -29.54 -12.51
C ARG A 26 21.67 -30.62 -12.91
N THR A 27 21.39 -30.74 -14.20
CA THR A 27 20.71 -31.89 -14.80
C THR A 27 21.55 -33.16 -14.63
N PRO A 28 21.02 -34.24 -14.03
CA PRO A 28 21.52 -35.59 -14.28
C PRO A 28 20.68 -36.26 -15.37
N ALA A 29 21.38 -36.84 -16.35
CA ALA A 29 20.85 -37.71 -17.40
C ALA A 29 20.18 -38.98 -16.83
N PRO A 30 19.30 -39.67 -17.60
CA PRO A 30 18.51 -40.78 -17.09
C PRO A 30 19.37 -42.06 -17.01
N ARG A 31 19.36 -42.72 -15.85
CA ARG A 31 19.80 -44.11 -15.70
C ARG A 31 18.60 -44.95 -15.27
N THR A 32 18.20 -45.87 -16.15
CA THR A 32 17.36 -47.03 -15.88
C THR A 32 18.04 -47.98 -14.89
N ALA A 33 17.37 -48.29 -13.77
CA ALA A 33 17.60 -49.52 -13.00
C ALA A 33 16.43 -49.81 -12.01
N ALA A 34 15.76 -50.93 -12.27
CA ALA A 34 15.26 -51.95 -11.34
C ALA A 34 14.39 -51.60 -10.11
N SER A 35 13.24 -52.28 -10.08
CA SER A 35 12.31 -52.53 -8.98
C SER A 35 12.94 -52.76 -7.60
N ARG A 36 12.41 -52.05 -6.59
CA ARG A 36 12.11 -52.64 -5.29
C ARG A 36 10.91 -51.92 -4.68
N ALA A 37 9.84 -52.68 -4.45
CA ALA A 37 8.67 -52.24 -3.71
C ALA A 37 9.12 -51.83 -2.29
N ALA A 38 9.16 -50.53 -2.05
CA ALA A 38 9.19 -49.94 -0.72
C ALA A 38 7.82 -49.30 -0.51
N ALA A 39 7.09 -49.81 0.48
CA ALA A 39 5.83 -49.25 0.92
C ALA A 39 5.99 -47.75 1.17
N MET A 40 5.37 -46.94 0.33
CA MET A 40 5.27 -45.50 0.51
C MET A 40 4.34 -45.25 1.71
N PRO A 41 4.79 -44.64 2.82
CA PRO A 41 3.85 -43.98 3.71
C PRO A 41 3.14 -42.89 2.91
N PRO A 42 1.82 -42.70 3.06
CA PRO A 42 1.14 -41.61 2.39
C PRO A 42 1.77 -40.30 2.86
N ALA A 43 2.38 -39.57 1.93
CA ALA A 43 2.79 -38.19 2.11
C ALA A 43 1.53 -37.30 2.21
N SER A 44 0.78 -37.46 3.29
CA SER A 44 -0.35 -36.63 3.67
C SER A 44 0.12 -35.76 4.83
N GLY A 45 0.74 -34.63 4.50
CA GLY A 45 1.34 -33.76 5.51
C GLY A 45 1.66 -32.37 4.98
N GLY A 46 0.77 -31.79 4.17
CA GLY A 46 0.76 -30.33 4.07
C GLY A 46 0.55 -29.75 5.47
N PRO A 47 1.22 -28.65 5.84
CA PRO A 47 1.06 -28.08 7.17
C PRO A 47 -0.42 -27.72 7.39
N THR A 48 -1.09 -28.46 8.27
CA THR A 48 -2.46 -28.19 8.66
C THR A 48 -2.46 -26.89 9.46
N LEU A 49 -3.07 -25.85 8.91
CA LEU A 49 -3.20 -24.57 9.60
C LEU A 49 -3.92 -24.78 10.94
N THR A 50 -3.35 -24.22 12.01
CA THR A 50 -4.00 -24.21 13.31
C THR A 50 -5.35 -23.50 13.22
N ALA A 51 -6.27 -23.77 14.16
CA ALA A 51 -7.57 -23.08 14.18
C ALA A 51 -7.37 -21.54 14.20
N ALA A 52 -6.42 -21.05 14.99
CA ALA A 52 -6.06 -19.64 15.03
C ALA A 52 -5.53 -19.10 13.69
N GLN A 53 -4.70 -19.87 12.97
CA GLN A 53 -4.22 -19.47 11.64
C GLN A 53 -5.36 -19.41 10.61
N ARG A 54 -6.33 -20.33 10.67
CA ARG A 54 -7.52 -20.31 9.80
C ARG A 54 -8.41 -19.11 10.08
N GLU A 55 -8.64 -18.77 11.35
CA GLU A 55 -9.41 -17.57 11.72
C GLU A 55 -8.76 -16.28 11.24
N MET A 56 -7.45 -16.12 11.44
CA MET A 56 -6.70 -14.97 10.94
C MET A 56 -6.78 -14.86 9.41
N GLN A 57 -6.66 -16.00 8.70
CA GLN A 57 -6.82 -16.03 7.25
C GLN A 57 -8.23 -15.57 6.85
N GLY A 58 -9.26 -16.03 7.55
CA GLY A 58 -10.64 -15.59 7.35
C GLY A 58 -10.81 -14.07 7.54
N TRP A 59 -10.26 -13.51 8.63
CA TRP A 59 -10.30 -12.06 8.87
C TRP A 59 -9.56 -11.27 7.81
N TYR A 60 -8.41 -11.77 7.33
CA TYR A 60 -7.66 -11.13 6.25
C TYR A 60 -8.46 -11.10 4.95
N MET A 61 -9.05 -12.23 4.57
CA MET A 61 -9.90 -12.32 3.37
C MET A 61 -11.10 -11.39 3.46
N GLU A 62 -11.78 -11.35 4.60
CA GLU A 62 -12.91 -10.44 4.84
C GLU A 62 -12.48 -8.98 4.75
N LEU A 63 -11.33 -8.61 5.33
CA LEU A 63 -10.79 -7.26 5.27
C LEU A 63 -10.47 -6.83 3.82
N MET A 64 -9.94 -7.74 2.99
CA MET A 64 -9.72 -7.46 1.57
C MET A 64 -11.03 -7.21 0.82
N GLN A 65 -12.07 -8.02 1.08
CA GLN A 65 -13.40 -7.84 0.47
C GLN A 65 -14.02 -6.50 0.88
N ILE A 66 -13.94 -6.14 2.16
CA ILE A 66 -14.39 -4.83 2.67
C ILE A 66 -13.66 -3.70 1.95
N GLY A 67 -12.33 -3.79 1.84
CA GLY A 67 -11.51 -2.80 1.14
C GLY A 67 -11.94 -2.62 -0.31
N GLN A 68 -12.18 -3.72 -1.03
CA GLN A 68 -12.65 -3.68 -2.42
C GLN A 68 -14.03 -3.02 -2.54
N ARG A 69 -14.97 -3.36 -1.65
CA ARG A 69 -16.32 -2.75 -1.66
C ARG A 69 -16.26 -1.25 -1.39
N LEU A 70 -15.51 -0.83 -0.38
CA LEU A 70 -15.32 0.60 -0.07
C LEU A 70 -14.63 1.35 -1.21
N GLN A 71 -13.63 0.74 -1.84
CA GLN A 71 -12.97 1.31 -3.01
C GLN A 71 -13.95 1.50 -4.18
N ASN A 72 -14.76 0.48 -4.48
CA ASN A 72 -15.79 0.57 -5.52
C ASN A 72 -16.83 1.64 -5.21
N ALA A 73 -17.27 1.74 -3.95
CA ALA A 73 -18.18 2.79 -3.50
C ALA A 73 -17.58 4.18 -3.69
N GLN A 74 -16.30 4.37 -3.33
CA GLN A 74 -15.58 5.62 -3.53
C GLN A 74 -15.46 5.96 -5.03
N LEU A 75 -15.11 4.99 -5.88
CA LEU A 75 -15.02 5.19 -7.33
C LEU A 75 -16.36 5.63 -7.93
N ARG A 76 -17.46 4.97 -7.54
CA ARG A 76 -18.82 5.34 -7.96
C ARG A 76 -19.23 6.72 -7.43
N ALA A 77 -18.89 7.04 -6.18
CA ALA A 77 -19.14 8.36 -5.62
C ALA A 77 -18.39 9.47 -6.40
N MET A 78 -17.14 9.21 -6.81
CA MET A 78 -16.31 10.13 -7.61
C MET A 78 -16.73 10.24 -9.09
N GLN A 79 -17.77 9.52 -9.53
CA GLN A 79 -18.43 9.77 -10.81
C GLN A 79 -19.34 11.00 -10.75
N ASP A 80 -19.71 11.47 -9.55
CA ASP A 80 -20.43 12.71 -9.37
C ASP A 80 -19.57 13.91 -9.83
N PRO A 81 -20.03 14.69 -10.83
CA PRO A 81 -19.24 15.78 -11.40
C PRO A 81 -18.95 16.89 -10.39
N GLN A 82 -19.85 17.15 -9.44
CA GLN A 82 -19.62 18.16 -8.41
C GLN A 82 -18.52 17.73 -7.45
N LEU A 83 -18.54 16.47 -6.99
CA LEU A 83 -17.46 15.94 -6.14
C LEU A 83 -16.12 15.92 -6.86
N ARG A 84 -16.10 15.60 -8.16
CA ARG A 84 -14.86 15.64 -8.94
C ARG A 84 -14.30 17.06 -9.04
N ALA A 85 -15.15 18.03 -9.38
CA ALA A 85 -14.74 19.43 -9.45
C ALA A 85 -14.22 19.96 -8.10
N GLU A 86 -14.91 19.62 -6.99
CA GLU A 86 -14.47 19.96 -5.64
C GLU A 86 -13.13 19.32 -5.27
N GLN A 87 -12.92 18.04 -5.61
CA GLN A 87 -11.64 17.35 -5.37
C GLN A 87 -10.50 18.01 -6.14
N GLU A 88 -10.73 18.37 -7.41
CA GLU A 88 -9.73 19.04 -8.24
C GLU A 88 -9.39 20.43 -7.70
N ALA A 89 -10.40 21.22 -7.32
CA ALA A 89 -10.20 22.52 -6.71
C ALA A 89 -9.42 22.42 -5.39
N LEU A 90 -9.84 21.55 -4.48
CA LEU A 90 -9.13 21.31 -3.21
C LEU A 90 -7.69 20.85 -3.45
N GLY A 91 -7.47 19.97 -4.44
CA GLY A 91 -6.13 19.50 -4.80
C GLY A 91 -5.23 20.61 -5.35
N ARG A 92 -5.76 21.51 -6.19
CA ARG A 92 -5.03 22.69 -6.69
C ARG A 92 -4.69 23.64 -5.55
N ASP A 93 -5.65 23.92 -4.68
CA ASP A 93 -5.47 24.84 -3.55
C ASP A 93 -4.44 24.29 -2.55
N LEU A 94 -4.51 22.99 -2.24
CA LEU A 94 -3.51 22.32 -1.41
C LEU A 94 -2.12 22.35 -2.05
N LYS A 95 -2.00 22.07 -3.35
CA LYS A 95 -0.72 22.15 -4.07
C LYS A 95 -0.16 23.57 -4.00
N ALA A 96 -0.96 24.58 -4.30
CA ALA A 96 -0.55 25.98 -4.25
C ALA A 96 -0.12 26.39 -2.82
N ALA A 97 -0.86 25.94 -1.81
CA ALA A 97 -0.54 26.19 -0.41
C ALA A 97 0.79 25.53 0.01
N VAL A 98 1.01 24.27 -0.38
CA VAL A 98 2.26 23.54 -0.09
C VAL A 98 3.45 24.22 -0.76
N VAL A 99 3.32 24.62 -2.02
CA VAL A 99 4.38 25.35 -2.76
C VAL A 99 4.64 26.73 -2.14
N ARG A 100 3.61 27.41 -1.63
CA ARG A 100 3.79 28.69 -0.93
C ARG A 100 4.62 28.53 0.35
N VAL A 101 4.42 27.43 1.07
CA VAL A 101 5.15 27.13 2.31
C VAL A 101 6.57 26.61 2.05
N ASP A 102 6.75 25.80 0.99
CA ASP A 102 8.05 25.33 0.53
C ASP A 102 8.14 25.41 -1.01
N PRO A 103 8.71 26.50 -1.55
CA PRO A 103 8.88 26.68 -3.00
C PRO A 103 9.71 25.60 -3.68
N GLY A 104 10.58 24.90 -2.93
CA GLY A 104 11.37 23.77 -3.42
C GLY A 104 10.51 22.59 -3.88
N LEU A 105 9.24 22.53 -3.48
CA LEU A 105 8.28 21.50 -3.88
C LEU A 105 7.57 21.79 -5.21
N ALA A 106 7.74 22.99 -5.79
CA ALA A 106 7.12 23.33 -7.08
C ALA A 106 7.53 22.35 -8.21
N ASN A 107 8.77 21.87 -8.16
CA ASN A 107 9.36 20.97 -9.15
C ASN A 107 9.34 19.50 -8.72
N LEU A 108 8.54 19.14 -7.71
CA LEU A 108 8.52 17.77 -7.18
C LEU A 108 8.03 16.75 -8.21
N GLU A 109 7.04 17.11 -9.03
CA GLU A 109 6.50 16.22 -10.05
C GLU A 109 7.51 15.88 -11.16
N PRO A 110 8.13 16.84 -11.86
CA PRO A 110 9.16 16.51 -12.85
C PRO A 110 10.36 15.80 -12.22
N ARG A 111 10.75 16.17 -11.00
CA ARG A 111 11.84 15.49 -10.27
C ARG A 111 11.49 14.04 -9.96
N ALA A 112 10.27 13.75 -9.50
CA ALA A 112 9.84 12.38 -9.22
C ALA A 112 9.86 11.51 -10.48
N ARG A 113 9.40 12.03 -11.63
CA ARG A 113 9.47 11.32 -12.92
C ARG A 113 10.92 11.05 -13.35
N ALA A 114 11.82 12.02 -13.15
CA ALA A 114 13.24 11.83 -13.45
C ALA A 114 13.87 10.75 -12.55
N MET A 115 13.58 10.78 -11.25
CA MET A 115 14.07 9.77 -10.30
C MET A 115 13.57 8.36 -10.63
N GLU A 116 12.31 8.22 -11.06
CA GLU A 116 11.76 6.92 -11.48
C GLU A 116 12.48 6.37 -12.72
N ALA A 117 12.71 7.23 -13.73
CA ALA A 117 13.46 6.85 -14.92
C ALA A 117 14.92 6.48 -14.58
N GLU A 118 15.57 7.20 -13.69
CA GLU A 118 16.92 6.90 -13.22
C GLU A 118 16.98 5.60 -12.42
N ALA A 119 15.99 5.33 -11.56
CA ALA A 119 15.92 4.10 -10.80
C ALA A 119 15.78 2.89 -11.73
N LEU A 120 14.97 3.00 -12.80
CA LEU A 120 14.84 1.93 -13.78
C LEU A 120 16.17 1.64 -14.49
N ARG A 121 16.89 2.69 -14.91
CA ARG A 121 18.22 2.54 -15.54
C ARG A 121 19.24 1.94 -14.58
N ALA A 122 19.29 2.42 -13.34
CA ALA A 122 20.19 1.90 -12.32
C ALA A 122 19.91 0.42 -12.03
N LYS A 123 18.62 0.02 -11.96
CA LYS A 123 18.24 -1.39 -11.81
C LYS A 123 18.69 -2.25 -12.99
N GLN A 124 18.50 -1.78 -14.22
CA GLN A 124 18.94 -2.50 -15.43
C GLN A 124 20.46 -2.63 -15.49
N ALA A 125 21.19 -1.61 -15.06
CA ALA A 125 22.65 -1.59 -15.00
C ALA A 125 23.25 -2.32 -13.77
N GLY A 126 22.42 -2.77 -12.82
CA GLY A 126 22.89 -3.36 -11.56
C GLY A 126 23.57 -2.35 -10.61
N ASP A 127 23.35 -1.04 -10.81
CA ASP A 127 23.96 0.03 -10.02
C ASP A 127 23.23 0.22 -8.68
N GLN A 128 23.62 -0.60 -7.71
CA GLN A 128 23.05 -0.56 -6.35
C GLN A 128 23.35 0.75 -5.61
N ALA A 129 24.50 1.37 -5.86
CA ALA A 129 24.88 2.63 -5.22
C ALA A 129 23.96 3.77 -5.68
N ARG A 130 23.65 3.83 -6.98
CA ARG A 130 22.69 4.81 -7.50
C ARG A 130 21.28 4.57 -6.98
N LEU A 131 20.85 3.32 -6.92
CA LEU A 131 19.55 2.97 -6.34
C LEU A 131 19.45 3.40 -4.87
N ALA A 132 20.46 3.12 -4.05
CA ALA A 132 20.50 3.52 -2.64
C ALA A 132 20.39 5.05 -2.48
N LYS A 133 21.11 5.81 -3.31
CA LYS A 133 21.04 7.28 -3.31
C LYS A 133 19.65 7.78 -3.68
N LEU A 134 19.02 7.23 -4.72
CA LEU A 134 17.67 7.60 -5.13
C LEU A 134 16.62 7.31 -4.04
N ILE A 135 16.79 6.20 -3.31
CA ILE A 135 15.95 5.86 -2.16
C ILE A 135 16.09 6.92 -1.06
N GLN A 136 17.33 7.31 -0.72
CA GLN A 136 17.59 8.34 0.28
C GLN A 136 16.97 9.69 -0.12
N ASP A 137 17.16 10.11 -1.38
CA ASP A 137 16.57 11.34 -1.91
C ASP A 137 15.04 11.31 -1.83
N ALA A 138 14.42 10.17 -2.16
CA ALA A 138 12.97 10.00 -2.09
C ALA A 138 12.44 10.12 -0.65
N GLN A 139 13.15 9.54 0.33
CA GLN A 139 12.82 9.67 1.75
C GLN A 139 12.89 11.13 2.22
N GLN A 140 13.93 11.87 1.82
CA GLN A 140 14.06 13.30 2.16
C GLN A 140 12.92 14.13 1.57
N ILE A 141 12.57 13.88 0.30
CA ILE A 141 11.45 14.55 -0.35
C ILE A 141 10.13 14.26 0.39
N GLN A 142 9.90 13.00 0.79
CA GLN A 142 8.71 12.60 1.54
C GLN A 142 8.61 13.35 2.87
N VAL A 143 9.69 13.41 3.65
CA VAL A 143 9.73 14.13 4.93
C VAL A 143 9.44 15.62 4.72
N ARG A 144 10.06 16.26 3.73
CA ARG A 144 9.81 17.67 3.40
C ARG A 144 8.36 17.92 3.02
N LEU A 145 7.77 17.05 2.20
CA LEU A 145 6.37 17.15 1.81
C LEU A 145 5.43 17.03 3.01
N MET A 146 5.66 16.07 3.91
CA MET A 146 4.85 15.91 5.13
C MET A 146 4.97 17.14 6.05
N ASN A 147 6.18 17.67 6.21
CA ASN A 147 6.39 18.89 6.99
C ASN A 147 5.67 20.09 6.38
N ALA A 148 5.74 20.27 5.07
CA ALA A 148 5.03 21.33 4.36
C ALA A 148 3.51 21.17 4.49
N GLN A 149 2.97 19.95 4.35
CA GLN A 149 1.55 19.68 4.55
C GLN A 149 1.11 19.99 5.99
N ASN A 150 1.85 19.57 7.00
CA ASN A 150 1.56 19.87 8.42
C ASN A 150 1.61 21.37 8.72
N ARG A 151 2.48 22.12 8.05
CA ARG A 151 2.50 23.58 8.13
C ARG A 151 1.27 24.20 7.46
N VAL A 152 0.94 23.80 6.24
CA VAL A 152 -0.27 24.26 5.54
C VAL A 152 -1.53 24.01 6.36
N MET A 153 -1.68 22.84 6.97
CA MET A 153 -2.85 22.53 7.80
C MET A 153 -2.97 23.43 9.03
N ARG A 154 -1.85 23.89 9.60
CA ARG A 154 -1.83 24.83 10.73
C ARG A 154 -2.05 26.28 10.29
N GLU A 155 -1.43 26.68 9.19
CA GLU A 155 -1.45 28.06 8.68
C GLU A 155 -2.73 28.38 7.88
N GLN A 156 -3.42 27.37 7.32
CA GLN A 156 -4.60 27.55 6.47
C GLN A 156 -5.81 26.73 6.97
N PRO A 157 -6.45 27.14 8.09
CA PRO A 157 -7.60 26.44 8.66
C PRO A 157 -8.79 26.36 7.70
N ALA A 158 -8.97 27.36 6.82
CA ALA A 158 -10.01 27.34 5.80
C ALA A 158 -9.85 26.18 4.80
N LEU A 159 -8.60 25.84 4.44
CA LEU A 159 -8.33 24.70 3.56
C LEU A 159 -8.64 23.37 4.28
N ALA A 160 -8.29 23.25 5.55
CA ALA A 160 -8.64 22.09 6.37
C ALA A 160 -10.17 21.94 6.52
N ALA A 161 -10.91 23.03 6.75
CA ALA A 161 -12.36 23.02 6.82
C ALA A 161 -13.01 22.59 5.49
N ARG A 162 -12.48 23.07 4.35
CA ARG A 162 -12.91 22.61 3.02
C ARG A 162 -12.63 21.13 2.80
N GLY A 163 -11.48 20.63 3.27
CA GLY A 163 -11.15 19.20 3.25
C GLY A 163 -12.20 18.36 3.99
N LYS A 164 -12.55 18.75 5.22
CA LYS A 164 -13.60 18.07 6.01
C LYS A 164 -14.97 18.09 5.33
N SER A 165 -15.36 19.25 4.79
CA SER A 165 -16.63 19.39 4.06
C SER A 165 -16.68 18.48 2.82
N PHE A 166 -15.58 18.40 2.07
CA PHE A 166 -15.47 17.48 0.94
C PHE A 166 -15.57 16.01 1.39
N GLU A 167 -14.86 15.60 2.44
CA GLU A 167 -14.93 14.25 3.00
C GLU A 167 -16.35 13.87 3.43
N GLU A 168 -17.08 14.78 4.06
CA GLU A 168 -18.49 14.55 4.44
C GLU A 168 -19.41 14.38 3.23
N LYS A 169 -19.23 15.18 2.17
CA LYS A 169 -19.99 15.04 0.93
C LYS A 169 -19.66 13.72 0.23
N LEU A 170 -18.37 13.37 0.14
CA LEU A 170 -17.92 12.09 -0.41
C LEU A 170 -18.51 10.91 0.37
N ARG A 171 -18.46 10.95 1.70
CA ARG A 171 -19.05 9.93 2.57
C ARG A 171 -20.55 9.78 2.36
N ARG A 172 -21.30 10.89 2.31
CA ARG A 172 -22.74 10.87 2.00
C ARG A 172 -23.00 10.21 0.66
N LYS A 173 -22.23 10.55 -0.37
CA LYS A 173 -22.37 9.93 -1.69
C LYS A 173 -21.99 8.45 -1.68
N MET A 174 -20.96 8.04 -0.93
CA MET A 174 -20.60 6.64 -0.75
C MET A 174 -21.74 5.84 -0.12
N ILE A 175 -22.40 6.38 0.91
CA ILE A 175 -23.58 5.74 1.53
C ILE A 175 -24.74 5.61 0.54
N GLN A 176 -24.97 6.62 -0.31
CA GLN A 176 -26.01 6.54 -1.34
C GLN A 176 -25.76 5.42 -2.37
N VAL A 177 -24.49 5.19 -2.77
CA VAL A 177 -24.14 4.15 -3.75
C VAL A 177 -23.90 2.77 -3.14
N GLU A 178 -23.55 2.72 -1.85
CA GLU A 178 -23.31 1.52 -1.04
C GLU A 178 -23.85 1.77 0.38
N PRO A 179 -25.11 1.39 0.65
CA PRO A 179 -25.77 1.63 1.93
C PRO A 179 -25.03 1.02 3.12
N GLN A 180 -24.27 -0.06 2.90
CA GLN A 180 -23.50 -0.71 3.96
C GLN A 180 -22.16 -0.03 4.24
N THR A 181 -21.84 1.11 3.61
CA THR A 181 -20.53 1.80 3.75
C THR A 181 -20.12 1.96 5.22
N MET A 182 -21.02 2.43 6.10
CA MET A 182 -20.70 2.63 7.51
C MET A 182 -20.46 1.30 8.24
N ALA A 183 -21.29 0.30 7.99
CA ALA A 183 -21.13 -1.03 8.58
C ALA A 183 -19.81 -1.69 8.14
N LEU A 184 -19.44 -1.54 6.87
CA LEU A 184 -18.19 -2.03 6.30
C LEU A 184 -16.97 -1.36 6.93
N VAL A 185 -17.01 -0.04 7.12
CA VAL A 185 -15.93 0.70 7.80
C VAL A 185 -15.75 0.20 9.24
N GLU A 186 -16.84 0.10 10.01
CA GLU A 186 -16.77 -0.37 11.39
C GLU A 186 -16.31 -1.83 11.48
N ARG A 187 -16.81 -2.70 10.60
CA ARG A 187 -16.35 -4.09 10.53
C ARG A 187 -14.86 -4.17 10.20
N GLY A 188 -14.39 -3.35 9.27
CA GLY A 188 -12.97 -3.28 8.91
C GLY A 188 -12.09 -2.91 10.11
N LYS A 189 -12.49 -1.92 10.92
CA LYS A 189 -11.76 -1.53 12.15
C LYS A 189 -11.70 -2.68 13.16
N VAL A 190 -12.81 -3.37 13.37
CA VAL A 190 -12.87 -4.53 14.28
C VAL A 190 -11.90 -5.63 13.82
N LEU A 191 -11.90 -5.98 12.52
CA LEU A 191 -11.01 -6.99 11.96
C LEU A 191 -9.53 -6.58 12.06
N GLN A 192 -9.21 -5.33 11.77
CA GLN A 192 -7.84 -4.80 11.93
C GLN A 192 -7.36 -4.92 13.38
N SER A 193 -8.21 -4.56 14.36
CA SER A 193 -7.88 -4.71 15.78
C SER A 193 -7.66 -6.17 16.15
N ARG A 194 -8.49 -7.09 15.66
CA ARG A 194 -8.33 -8.54 15.92
C ARG A 194 -7.04 -9.09 15.33
N LEU A 195 -6.73 -8.74 14.08
CA LEU A 195 -5.49 -9.13 13.42
C LEU A 195 -4.26 -8.61 14.17
N ALA A 196 -4.27 -7.35 14.60
CA ALA A 196 -3.16 -6.77 15.37
C ALA A 196 -2.95 -7.46 16.73
N THR A 197 -4.02 -7.85 17.41
CA THR A 197 -3.93 -8.61 18.66
C THR A 197 -3.40 -10.02 18.42
N ALA A 198 -3.94 -10.72 17.42
CA ALA A 198 -3.51 -12.08 17.07
C ALA A 198 -2.04 -12.14 16.63
N SER A 199 -1.57 -11.17 15.84
CA SER A 199 -0.18 -11.11 15.40
C SER A 199 0.79 -10.90 16.57
N ARG A 200 0.41 -10.10 17.58
CA ARG A 200 1.21 -9.94 18.80
C ARG A 200 1.26 -11.22 19.63
N ALA A 201 0.13 -11.91 19.78
CA ALA A 201 0.08 -13.18 20.50
C ALA A 201 0.97 -14.25 19.85
N GLN A 202 1.01 -14.32 18.51
CA GLN A 202 1.93 -15.22 17.80
C GLN A 202 3.41 -14.88 18.01
N GLN A 203 3.76 -13.59 18.03
CA GLN A 203 5.14 -13.16 18.28
C GLN A 203 5.61 -13.48 19.71
N GLN A 204 4.68 -13.48 20.68
CA GLN A 204 4.98 -13.83 22.07
C GLN A 204 5.07 -15.34 22.27
N GLY A 205 4.17 -16.12 21.66
CA GLY A 205 4.21 -17.59 21.72
C GLY A 205 5.44 -18.22 21.06
N ALA A 206 6.09 -17.53 20.12
CA ALA A 206 7.33 -18.00 19.48
C ALA A 206 8.60 -17.72 20.29
N ARG A 207 8.51 -17.05 21.45
CA ARG A 207 9.65 -16.70 22.32
C ARG A 207 9.77 -17.59 23.56
N HIS A 208 8.88 -18.56 23.71
CA HIS A 208 8.88 -19.56 24.79
C HIS A 208 9.13 -20.95 24.19
#